data_AF-A0A3B1E7E0-F1
#
_entry.id   AF-A0A3B1E7E0-F1
#
_cell.length_a   1.000
_cell.length_b   1.000
_cell.length_c   1.000
_cell.angle_alpha   90.00
_cell.angle_beta   90.00
_cell.angle_gamma   90.00
#
_symmetry.space_group_name_H-M   'P 1'
#
loop_
_entity.id
_entity.type
_entity.pdbx_description
1 polymer ?
#
loop_
_entity_poly.entity_id
_entity_poly.type
_entity_poly.pdbx_seq_one_letter_code
_entity_poly.pdbx_strand_id
1 'polypeptide(L)'
;MDSNKTINNYFAGNTFLRCLACALLTLLCFPHILFASATKEATTPLHYRTYHIQVTVAFAPDESITPRFQEQVLKSVKQGARRTIGEVWDLHIAKNQHIFPANKLGLSRLNQDDFLKSLVQFESSDFLDATSLVKQFIEAEKTYQELLMKMKKGKKEGKRKRKRKLTLTEKIWFSLSEKLRKKILKTTPNKSDVASLLPEIQQELNALLSSTSLIPKSKSLSTGVLASSNRDRIITAFPHVFAKLRYDKALLITVKRNGRGFDLAGREWDETTRRFSLVQQSSVTHRRSLGIGIVRFLTQLFHPRLEIINIGEKQEVITLQMQGGSFPLPDSSAMFLRPGDLLNPLFRYMDRRNIVQKIQILSYTYLQVQQVEPSQVTCKLISGIRSPLGTGRRRRVEVLAVGIKRTFANTQVKLMPRKGAQYPLVGYRVTVATSKVDEKENKTPPVHLISSREGEVTIPLRSSPKILWLFIRSGKALLARIPLVPGYKEQEIIPLGDDAVRLRVEGEVAILKGDLIDLVARRATTMARINAFAKKTDWKKVEELTQVLTELPDMKAFERRLSRIQVLALEEAEKDGDRLAKSRIQKLCTDVGNLINDFLDNNKIEEFLEKMEEQRNN
;
A
#
# COMPACT_ATOMS: atom_id res chain seq x y z
N MET A 1 32.75 94.26 -25.68
CA MET A 1 32.08 94.81 -24.49
C MET A 1 31.77 93.66 -23.53
N ASP A 2 32.83 93.17 -22.87
CA ASP A 2 33.06 93.24 -21.42
C ASP A 2 31.81 93.21 -20.51
N SER A 3 31.78 92.50 -19.37
CA SER A 3 32.75 91.69 -18.66
C SER A 3 32.10 91.15 -17.37
N ASN A 4 32.72 90.11 -16.79
CA ASN A 4 32.89 89.83 -15.35
C ASN A 4 31.66 89.54 -14.45
N LYS A 5 31.54 88.30 -13.91
CA LYS A 5 32.05 87.82 -12.59
C LYS A 5 31.35 88.51 -11.40
N THR A 6 30.84 87.86 -10.36
CA THR A 6 31.57 87.15 -9.25
C THR A 6 30.51 86.50 -8.32
N ILE A 7 30.48 85.17 -8.06
CA ILE A 7 30.93 84.40 -6.87
C ILE A 7 30.24 84.70 -5.50
N ASN A 8 29.54 83.68 -4.93
CA ASN A 8 29.68 83.07 -3.57
C ASN A 8 28.39 82.31 -3.15
N ASN A 9 28.38 80.97 -2.97
CA ASN A 9 28.72 80.18 -1.77
C ASN A 9 27.70 80.40 -0.60
N TYR A 10 27.00 79.42 0.01
CA TYR A 10 27.44 78.22 0.76
C TYR A 10 26.20 77.39 1.24
N PHE A 11 26.42 76.10 1.58
CA PHE A 11 25.58 75.17 2.39
C PHE A 11 24.44 74.35 1.73
N ALA A 12 24.78 73.19 1.15
CA ALA A 12 24.01 71.93 1.28
C ALA A 12 24.83 70.68 0.88
N GLY A 13 26.14 70.67 1.15
CA GLY A 13 27.07 69.62 0.68
C GLY A 13 27.25 68.42 1.61
N ASN A 14 26.22 67.97 2.33
CA ASN A 14 26.40 66.85 3.30
C ASN A 14 25.29 65.78 3.30
N THR A 15 24.29 65.88 2.44
CA THR A 15 23.25 64.85 2.27
C THR A 15 23.60 63.85 1.17
N PHE A 16 24.26 64.29 0.10
CA PHE A 16 24.55 63.40 -1.03
C PHE A 16 25.63 62.37 -0.72
N LEU A 17 26.70 62.75 0.00
CA LEU A 17 27.74 61.79 0.44
C LEU A 17 27.23 60.80 1.49
N ARG A 18 26.27 61.20 2.35
CA ARG A 18 25.64 60.30 3.32
C ARG A 18 24.68 59.31 2.66
N CYS A 19 23.95 59.74 1.63
CA CYS A 19 23.13 58.83 0.82
C CYS A 19 23.99 57.86 0.00
N LEU A 20 25.10 58.32 -0.59
CA LEU A 20 26.00 57.45 -1.34
C LEU A 20 26.73 56.47 -0.43
N ALA A 21 27.16 56.89 0.77
CA ALA A 21 27.77 56.02 1.76
C ALA A 21 26.78 54.99 2.32
N CYS A 22 25.51 55.34 2.56
CA CYS A 22 24.48 54.38 2.96
C CYS A 22 24.11 53.39 1.83
N ALA A 23 24.11 53.84 0.57
CA ALA A 23 23.90 52.97 -0.59
C ALA A 23 25.08 52.01 -0.83
N LEU A 24 26.31 52.48 -0.66
CA LEU A 24 27.52 51.65 -0.74
C LEU A 24 27.67 50.70 0.46
N LEU A 25 27.30 51.10 1.68
CA LEU A 25 27.27 50.21 2.85
C LEU A 25 26.17 49.15 2.75
N THR A 26 25.02 49.45 2.15
CA THR A 26 23.98 48.42 1.92
C THR A 26 24.38 47.44 0.82
N LEU A 27 25.13 47.87 -0.20
CA LEU A 27 25.72 46.98 -1.22
C LEU A 27 26.90 46.14 -0.71
N LEU A 28 27.70 46.65 0.24
CA LEU A 28 28.85 45.93 0.82
C LEU A 28 28.48 45.05 2.04
N CYS A 29 27.38 45.35 2.76
CA CYS A 29 26.94 44.56 3.92
C CYS A 29 25.88 43.49 3.59
N PHE A 30 25.40 43.39 2.35
CA PHE A 30 24.46 42.34 1.90
C PHE A 30 24.89 41.54 0.66
N PRO A 31 26.12 40.98 0.57
CA PRO A 31 26.44 40.02 -0.49
C PRO A 31 25.76 38.64 -0.29
N HIS A 32 24.93 38.46 0.74
CA HIS A 32 24.34 37.17 1.10
C HIS A 32 22.81 37.06 1.05
N ILE A 33 22.08 38.07 0.54
CA ILE A 33 20.61 37.98 0.48
C ILE A 33 20.02 37.85 -0.94
N LEU A 34 20.82 37.91 -2.01
CA LEU A 34 20.30 37.77 -3.38
C LEU A 34 20.68 36.50 -4.16
N PHE A 35 21.41 35.55 -3.57
CA PHE A 35 21.55 34.20 -4.15
C PHE A 35 21.51 33.11 -3.07
N ALA A 36 20.40 33.03 -2.38
CA ALA A 36 19.98 31.81 -1.68
C ALA A 36 18.61 31.34 -2.20
N SER A 37 18.39 31.45 -3.52
CA SER A 37 17.67 30.37 -4.19
C SER A 37 18.59 29.17 -4.04
N ALA A 38 18.32 28.32 -3.04
CA ALA A 38 18.87 26.98 -3.00
C ALA A 38 18.62 26.41 -4.40
N THR A 39 19.67 26.35 -5.22
CA THR A 39 19.66 25.64 -6.48
C THR A 39 19.24 24.24 -6.08
N LYS A 40 17.97 23.96 -6.33
CA LYS A 40 17.40 22.63 -6.22
C LYS A 40 18.19 21.87 -7.26
N GLU A 41 19.31 21.27 -6.86
CA GLU A 41 20.19 20.49 -7.74
C GLU A 41 19.27 19.73 -8.66
N ALA A 42 19.39 20.00 -9.97
CA ALA A 42 18.49 19.46 -10.96
C ALA A 42 18.65 17.94 -10.90
N THR A 43 17.80 17.29 -10.11
CA THR A 43 17.92 15.88 -9.83
C THR A 43 17.73 15.18 -11.16
N THR A 44 18.77 14.49 -11.65
CA THR A 44 18.79 13.79 -12.95
C THR A 44 17.44 13.12 -13.21
N PRO A 45 16.78 13.34 -14.36
CA PRO A 45 15.50 12.69 -14.63
C PRO A 45 15.61 11.18 -14.43
N LEU A 46 14.56 10.55 -13.88
CA LEU A 46 14.58 9.13 -13.51
C LEU A 46 15.05 8.21 -14.66
N HIS A 47 14.73 8.53 -15.92
CA HIS A 47 15.07 7.70 -17.08
C HIS A 47 16.56 7.71 -17.44
N TYR A 48 17.31 8.72 -16.98
CA TYR A 48 18.77 8.80 -17.11
C TYR A 48 19.51 8.25 -15.88
N ARG A 49 18.79 7.79 -14.85
CA ARG A 49 19.43 7.15 -13.69
C ARG A 49 19.58 5.67 -13.96
N THR A 50 20.81 5.16 -13.91
CA THR A 50 21.08 3.73 -13.90
C THR A 50 20.52 3.09 -12.63
N TYR A 51 20.36 1.77 -12.61
CA TYR A 51 20.07 1.03 -11.39
C TYR A 51 21.37 0.60 -10.73
N HIS A 52 21.55 0.91 -9.45
CA HIS A 52 22.62 0.30 -8.67
C HIS A 52 22.13 -1.06 -8.14
N ILE A 53 22.73 -2.16 -8.60
CA ILE A 53 22.25 -3.51 -8.31
C ILE A 53 23.35 -4.36 -7.69
N GLN A 54 23.04 -4.98 -6.56
CA GLN A 54 23.88 -6.01 -5.96
C GLN A 54 23.37 -7.39 -6.34
N VAL A 55 24.20 -8.22 -6.95
CA VAL A 55 23.92 -9.66 -7.17
C VAL A 55 24.77 -10.46 -6.22
N THR A 56 24.13 -11.28 -5.39
CA THR A 56 24.83 -12.21 -4.51
C THR A 56 24.51 -13.63 -4.93
N VAL A 57 25.55 -14.41 -5.28
CA VAL A 57 25.40 -15.81 -5.71
C VAL A 57 25.94 -16.74 -4.64
N ALA A 58 25.07 -17.60 -4.13
CA ALA A 58 25.39 -18.66 -3.19
C ALA A 58 25.43 -20.01 -3.91
N PHE A 59 26.54 -20.72 -3.78
CA PHE A 59 26.67 -22.07 -4.33
C PHE A 59 26.42 -23.09 -3.22
N ALA A 60 25.54 -24.05 -3.46
CA ALA A 60 25.35 -25.17 -2.55
C ALA A 60 26.64 -26.01 -2.48
N PRO A 61 26.95 -26.61 -1.32
CA PRO A 61 28.12 -27.48 -1.19
C PRO A 61 27.96 -28.69 -2.13
N ASP A 62 28.90 -28.84 -3.05
CA ASP A 62 28.97 -29.94 -4.01
C ASP A 62 30.42 -30.04 -4.52
N GLU A 63 30.96 -31.26 -4.54
CA GLU A 63 32.37 -31.52 -4.89
C GLU A 63 32.75 -31.01 -6.29
N SER A 64 31.78 -30.96 -7.19
CA SER A 64 32.01 -30.51 -8.56
C SER A 64 31.98 -28.98 -8.73
N ILE A 65 31.52 -28.25 -7.70
CA ILE A 65 31.46 -26.79 -7.66
C ILE A 65 32.68 -26.25 -6.92
N THR A 66 33.85 -26.41 -7.55
CA THR A 66 35.12 -25.92 -7.02
C THR A 66 35.18 -24.38 -6.95
N PRO A 67 36.01 -23.79 -6.07
CA PRO A 67 36.17 -22.33 -6.00
C PRO A 67 36.51 -21.68 -7.36
N ARG A 68 37.40 -22.30 -8.14
CA ARG A 68 37.75 -21.86 -9.49
C ARG A 68 36.54 -21.83 -10.43
N PHE A 69 35.66 -22.84 -10.33
CA PHE A 69 34.43 -22.86 -11.11
C PHE A 69 33.49 -21.73 -10.70
N GLN A 70 33.33 -21.49 -9.40
CA GLN A 70 32.50 -20.41 -8.88
C GLN A 70 32.96 -19.05 -9.42
N GLU A 71 34.27 -18.77 -9.36
CA GLU A 71 34.86 -17.53 -9.91
C GLU A 71 34.63 -17.40 -11.41
N GLN A 72 34.80 -18.49 -12.16
CA GLN A 72 34.53 -18.51 -13.61
C GLN A 72 33.06 -18.19 -13.92
N VAL A 73 32.13 -18.75 -13.13
CA VAL A 73 30.69 -18.46 -13.26
C VAL A 73 30.43 -16.99 -12.96
N LEU A 74 30.94 -16.43 -11.86
CA LEU A 74 30.74 -15.02 -11.51
C LEU A 74 31.29 -14.08 -12.60
N LYS A 75 32.48 -14.38 -13.14
CA LYS A 75 33.06 -13.64 -14.27
C LYS A 75 32.17 -13.71 -15.50
N SER A 76 31.64 -14.90 -15.82
CA SER A 76 30.72 -15.11 -16.93
C SER A 76 29.40 -14.34 -16.75
N VAL A 77 28.84 -14.32 -15.53
CA VAL A 77 27.63 -13.53 -15.21
C VAL A 77 27.90 -12.04 -15.39
N LYS A 78 29.03 -11.52 -14.89
CA LYS A 78 29.40 -10.10 -15.05
C LYS A 78 29.50 -9.71 -16.52
N GLN A 79 30.19 -10.52 -17.32
CA GLN A 79 30.35 -10.27 -18.76
C GLN A 79 29.02 -10.40 -19.50
N GLY A 80 28.22 -11.43 -19.20
CA GLY A 80 26.91 -11.65 -19.80
C GLY A 80 25.93 -10.51 -19.48
N ALA A 81 25.84 -10.09 -18.22
CA ALA A 81 24.97 -8.97 -17.83
C ALA A 81 25.35 -7.66 -18.55
N ARG A 82 26.65 -7.35 -18.68
CA ARG A 82 27.10 -6.19 -19.46
C ARG A 82 26.73 -6.27 -20.94
N ARG A 83 26.79 -7.47 -21.53
CA ARG A 83 26.43 -7.72 -22.94
C ARG A 83 24.92 -7.76 -23.20
N THR A 84 24.11 -8.05 -22.18
CA THR A 84 22.66 -8.22 -22.32
C THR A 84 21.91 -6.96 -21.89
N ILE A 85 22.32 -6.35 -20.79
CA ILE A 85 21.60 -5.25 -20.12
C ILE A 85 22.32 -3.91 -20.31
N GLY A 86 23.63 -3.93 -20.53
CA GLY A 86 24.41 -2.72 -20.81
C GLY A 86 24.49 -1.78 -19.60
N GLU A 87 24.44 -0.49 -19.89
CA GLU A 87 24.63 0.58 -18.89
C GLU A 87 23.40 0.83 -18.01
N VAL A 88 22.27 0.19 -18.32
CA VAL A 88 21.06 0.31 -17.49
C VAL A 88 21.34 -0.13 -16.04
N TRP A 89 22.24 -1.10 -15.84
CA TRP A 89 22.63 -1.63 -14.55
C TRP A 89 24.08 -1.28 -14.21
N ASP A 90 24.29 -0.57 -13.11
CA ASP A 90 25.56 -0.54 -12.40
C ASP A 90 25.62 -1.75 -11.46
N LEU A 91 26.29 -2.80 -11.94
CA LEU A 91 26.19 -4.14 -11.38
C LEU A 91 27.38 -4.50 -10.49
N HIS A 92 27.11 -4.73 -9.21
CA HIS A 92 28.06 -5.31 -8.26
C HIS A 92 27.74 -6.79 -8.03
N ILE A 93 28.66 -7.69 -8.40
CA ILE A 93 28.48 -9.14 -8.21
C ILE A 93 29.42 -9.63 -7.12
N ALA A 94 28.86 -10.30 -6.11
CA ALA A 94 29.60 -10.91 -5.03
C ALA A 94 29.27 -12.40 -4.88
N LYS A 95 30.28 -13.18 -4.48
CA LYS A 95 30.06 -14.53 -3.93
C LYS A 95 29.47 -14.40 -2.53
N ASN A 96 28.47 -15.21 -2.22
CA ASN A 96 28.00 -15.31 -0.83
C ASN A 96 29.11 -15.93 0.03
N GLN A 97 29.64 -15.16 0.96
CA GLN A 97 30.72 -15.63 1.83
C GLN A 97 30.15 -16.41 3.02
N HIS A 98 29.21 -15.89 3.81
CA HIS A 98 28.64 -16.63 4.96
C HIS A 98 27.22 -16.22 5.38
N ILE A 99 26.57 -15.33 4.62
CA ILE A 99 25.44 -14.56 5.16
C ILE A 99 24.08 -15.15 4.73
N PHE A 100 23.99 -15.68 3.51
CA PHE A 100 22.71 -16.12 2.95
C PHE A 100 22.62 -17.65 2.84
N PRO A 101 21.42 -18.23 3.00
CA PRO A 101 21.22 -19.65 2.78
C PRO A 101 21.46 -20.03 1.32
N ALA A 102 22.23 -21.10 1.10
CA ALA A 102 22.54 -21.64 -0.23
C ALA A 102 21.44 -22.54 -0.81
N ASN A 103 20.20 -22.41 -0.33
CA ASN A 103 19.07 -23.22 -0.77
C ASN A 103 17.75 -22.42 -0.83
N LYS A 104 16.79 -22.93 -1.62
CA LYS A 104 15.48 -22.31 -1.86
C LYS A 104 14.73 -22.00 -0.57
N LEU A 105 14.66 -22.98 0.33
CA LEU A 105 13.83 -22.91 1.54
C LEU A 105 14.38 -21.86 2.53
N GLY A 106 15.70 -21.76 2.65
CA GLY A 106 16.34 -20.69 3.40
C GLY A 106 16.10 -19.32 2.75
N LEU A 107 16.20 -19.20 1.42
CA LEU A 107 15.88 -17.93 0.74
C LEU A 107 14.45 -17.47 1.02
N SER A 108 13.49 -18.39 1.08
CA SER A 108 12.09 -18.05 1.41
C SER A 108 11.91 -17.61 2.87
N ARG A 109 12.77 -18.08 3.77
CA ARG A 109 12.75 -17.74 5.21
C ARG A 109 13.53 -16.46 5.54
N LEU A 110 14.37 -15.98 4.62
CA LEU A 110 15.11 -14.74 4.80
C LEU A 110 14.12 -13.58 4.97
N ASN A 111 14.11 -13.00 6.17
CA ASN A 111 13.30 -11.84 6.48
C ASN A 111 14.05 -10.55 6.11
N GLN A 112 13.30 -9.45 6.03
CA GLN A 112 13.84 -8.14 5.72
C GLN A 112 14.88 -7.67 6.74
N ASP A 113 14.63 -7.88 8.03
CA ASP A 113 15.48 -7.34 9.09
C ASP A 113 16.87 -7.99 9.09
N ASP A 114 16.95 -9.31 8.92
CA ASP A 114 18.20 -10.06 8.88
C ASP A 114 18.99 -9.74 7.61
N PHE A 115 18.29 -9.54 6.49
CA PHE A 115 18.92 -9.04 5.27
C PHE A 115 19.52 -7.65 5.45
N LEU A 116 18.75 -6.70 5.98
CA LEU A 116 19.24 -5.33 6.22
C LEU A 116 20.40 -5.34 7.22
N LYS A 117 20.32 -6.12 8.30
CA LYS A 117 21.44 -6.30 9.25
C LYS A 117 22.71 -6.77 8.57
N SER A 118 22.58 -7.63 7.55
CA SER A 118 23.72 -8.19 6.84
C SER A 118 24.37 -7.27 5.82
N LEU A 119 23.61 -6.29 5.31
CA LEU A 119 24.11 -5.29 4.36
C LEU A 119 24.87 -4.15 5.04
N VAL A 120 24.80 -4.01 6.37
CA VAL A 120 25.57 -3.01 7.14
C VAL A 120 27.00 -3.50 7.38
N GLN A 121 27.68 -3.94 6.32
CA GLN A 121 29.14 -4.03 6.34
C GLN A 121 29.68 -2.66 5.89
N PHE A 122 30.20 -1.90 6.85
CA PHE A 122 30.78 -0.58 6.62
C PHE A 122 32.02 -0.69 5.72
N GLU A 123 32.01 -0.01 4.57
CA GLU A 123 33.23 0.27 3.81
C GLU A 123 33.71 1.69 4.14
N SER A 124 35.02 1.84 4.32
CA SER A 124 35.72 3.07 4.72
C SER A 124 35.26 4.35 4.03
N SER A 125 34.79 4.28 2.77
CA SER A 125 34.31 5.41 1.96
C SER A 125 33.11 6.23 2.48
N ASP A 126 32.46 5.89 3.60
CA ASP A 126 31.36 6.68 4.21
C ASP A 126 31.82 7.97 4.95
N PHE A 127 33.06 8.42 4.68
CA PHE A 127 33.76 9.55 5.32
C PHE A 127 33.01 10.90 5.31
N LEU A 128 32.09 11.12 4.38
CA LEU A 128 31.31 12.36 4.31
C LEU A 128 30.30 12.51 5.45
N ASP A 129 29.75 11.40 5.97
CA ASP A 129 28.74 11.45 7.04
C ASP A 129 29.36 11.27 8.44
N ALA A 130 30.54 10.67 8.52
CA ALA A 130 31.35 10.58 9.73
C ALA A 130 31.70 11.95 10.33
N THR A 131 32.00 12.92 9.48
CA THR A 131 32.34 14.29 9.90
C THR A 131 31.12 14.99 10.51
N SER A 132 29.92 14.72 9.98
CA SER A 132 28.64 15.20 10.53
C SER A 132 28.34 14.57 11.89
N LEU A 133 28.55 13.26 12.02
CA LEU A 133 28.40 12.53 13.28
C LEU A 133 29.34 13.06 14.38
N VAL A 134 30.62 13.27 14.05
CA VAL A 134 31.61 13.85 14.99
C VAL A 134 31.21 15.26 15.42
N LYS A 135 30.72 16.10 14.48
CA LYS A 135 30.20 17.44 14.82
C LYS A 135 29.01 17.37 15.79
N GLN A 136 28.05 16.47 15.55
CA GLN A 136 26.89 16.29 16.44
C GLN A 136 27.30 15.80 17.84
N PHE A 137 28.31 14.93 17.93
CA PHE A 137 28.86 14.48 19.20
C PHE A 137 29.59 15.59 19.97
N ILE A 138 30.37 16.42 19.29
CA ILE A 138 31.01 17.60 19.87
C ILE A 138 29.95 18.58 20.40
N GLU A 139 28.86 18.79 19.64
CA GLU A 139 27.77 19.68 20.03
C GLU A 139 26.95 19.14 21.22
N ALA A 140 26.75 17.82 21.29
CA ALA A 140 26.14 17.15 22.44
C ALA A 140 26.99 17.33 23.72
N GLU A 141 28.31 17.21 23.63
CA GLU A 141 29.21 17.47 24.75
C GLU A 141 29.16 18.94 25.20
N LYS A 142 29.21 19.90 24.27
CA LYS A 142 29.08 21.33 24.60
C LYS A 142 27.77 21.62 25.34
N THR A 143 26.67 21.08 24.84
CA THR A 143 25.33 21.22 25.45
C THR A 143 25.30 20.66 26.87
N TYR A 144 25.99 19.55 27.11
CA TYR A 144 26.09 18.95 28.44
C TYR A 144 26.98 19.74 29.41
N GLN A 145 28.12 20.24 28.94
CA GLN A 145 29.00 21.10 29.74
C GLN A 145 28.31 22.41 30.14
N GLU A 146 27.52 23.01 29.24
CA GLU A 146 26.67 24.16 29.56
C GLU A 146 25.62 23.84 30.62
N LEU A 147 24.98 22.67 30.56
CA LEU A 147 24.04 22.22 31.59
C LEU A 147 24.73 22.00 32.93
N LEU A 148 25.92 21.39 32.96
CA LEU A 148 26.72 21.23 34.18
C LEU A 148 27.11 22.58 34.77
N MET A 149 27.51 23.55 33.95
CA MET A 149 27.85 24.91 34.39
C MET A 149 26.63 25.64 34.94
N LYS A 150 25.46 25.51 34.30
CA LYS A 150 24.18 26.04 34.81
C LYS A 150 23.77 25.37 36.12
N MET A 151 24.00 24.06 36.28
CA MET A 151 23.75 23.36 37.55
C MET A 151 24.71 23.76 38.66
N LYS A 152 25.98 24.06 38.35
CA LYS A 152 26.96 24.59 39.32
C LYS A 152 26.63 26.04 39.73
N LYS A 153 26.16 26.87 38.79
CA LYS A 153 25.72 28.26 39.05
C LYS A 153 24.36 28.34 39.77
N GLY A 154 23.45 27.39 39.53
CA GLY A 154 22.09 27.37 40.08
C GLY A 154 21.94 26.87 41.52
N LYS A 155 23.01 26.75 42.31
CA LYS A 155 22.95 26.28 43.71
C LYS A 155 22.19 27.23 44.67
N LYS A 156 21.67 28.36 44.21
CA LYS A 156 20.92 29.33 45.05
C LYS A 156 19.45 29.56 44.67
N GLU A 157 18.89 28.97 43.63
CA GLU A 157 17.45 29.13 43.33
C GLU A 157 16.71 27.79 43.26
N GLY A 158 15.92 27.55 44.31
CA GLY A 158 14.55 27.03 44.22
C GLY A 158 14.30 25.77 43.39
N LYS A 159 14.15 24.65 44.10
CA LYS A 159 13.56 23.37 43.70
C LYS A 159 12.45 23.46 42.62
N ARG A 160 12.82 23.41 41.33
CA ARG A 160 11.97 22.84 40.25
C ARG A 160 12.83 21.97 39.34
N LYS A 161 13.11 20.74 39.79
CA LYS A 161 13.78 19.69 39.01
C LYS A 161 12.87 19.19 37.88
N ARG A 162 12.79 19.89 36.75
CA ARG A 162 12.38 19.26 35.49
C ARG A 162 13.58 18.45 34.97
N LYS A 163 13.53 17.12 35.11
CA LYS A 163 14.48 16.21 34.46
C LYS A 163 14.38 16.43 32.94
N ARG A 164 15.29 17.18 32.34
CA ARG A 164 15.41 17.28 30.88
C ARG A 164 15.66 15.85 30.37
N LYS A 165 14.79 15.35 29.49
CA LYS A 165 15.04 14.10 28.79
C LYS A 165 16.22 14.33 27.86
N LEU A 166 17.29 13.56 28.03
CA LEU A 166 18.43 13.57 27.11
C LEU A 166 17.96 13.18 25.70
N THR A 167 18.48 13.87 24.69
CA THR A 167 18.33 13.48 23.30
C THR A 167 19.02 12.12 23.08
N LEU A 168 18.64 11.41 22.02
CA LEU A 168 19.22 10.09 21.78
C LEU A 168 20.71 10.16 21.41
N THR A 169 21.12 11.22 20.70
CA THR A 169 22.54 11.52 20.41
C THR A 169 23.35 11.74 21.69
N GLU A 170 22.81 12.50 22.65
CA GLU A 170 23.43 12.67 23.97
C GLU A 170 23.56 11.32 24.70
N LYS A 171 22.52 10.47 24.68
CA LYS A 171 22.57 9.14 25.33
C LYS A 171 23.64 8.24 24.73
N ILE A 172 23.77 8.22 23.40
CA ILE A 172 24.77 7.41 22.70
C ILE A 172 26.17 7.94 23.00
N TRP A 173 26.37 9.26 22.91
CA TRP A 173 27.63 9.91 23.26
C TRP A 173 28.09 9.53 24.68
N PHE A 174 27.20 9.59 25.68
CA PHE A 174 27.54 9.21 27.06
C PHE A 174 27.77 7.71 27.27
N SER A 175 27.33 6.88 26.32
CA SER A 175 27.55 5.43 26.37
C SER A 175 28.88 5.02 25.72
N LEU A 176 29.54 5.93 24.99
CA LEU A 176 30.90 5.72 24.50
C LEU A 176 31.91 5.77 25.65
N SER A 177 33.01 5.03 25.49
CA SER A 177 34.11 5.03 26.45
C SER A 177 34.68 6.43 26.61
N GLU A 178 35.13 6.75 27.82
CA GLU A 178 35.73 8.04 28.11
C GLU A 178 37.00 8.29 27.26
N LYS A 179 37.74 7.21 26.95
CA LYS A 179 38.92 7.22 26.09
C LYS A 179 38.55 7.67 24.66
N LEU A 180 37.49 7.10 24.09
CA LEU A 180 37.03 7.44 22.75
C LEU A 180 36.44 8.85 22.71
N ARG A 181 35.63 9.25 23.70
CA ARG A 181 35.11 10.63 23.79
C ARG A 181 36.23 11.67 23.83
N LYS A 182 37.28 11.44 24.63
CA LYS A 182 38.45 12.33 24.71
C LYS A 182 39.21 12.38 23.37
N LYS A 183 39.31 11.28 22.63
CA LYS A 183 39.87 11.27 21.28
C LYS A 183 39.01 12.11 20.33
N ILE A 184 37.70 11.86 20.26
CA ILE A 184 36.77 12.59 19.39
C ILE A 184 36.79 14.10 19.66
N LEU A 185 36.86 14.53 20.92
CA LEU A 185 36.91 15.95 21.29
C LEU A 185 38.24 16.64 20.93
N LYS A 186 39.34 15.87 20.83
CA LYS A 186 40.67 16.38 20.43
C LYS A 186 40.85 16.41 18.92
N THR A 187 40.00 15.71 18.18
CA THR A 187 40.10 15.58 16.72
C THR A 187 39.42 16.77 16.04
N THR A 188 40.19 17.46 15.19
CA THR A 188 39.64 18.47 14.29
C THR A 188 38.64 17.83 13.32
N PRO A 189 37.47 18.46 13.05
CA PRO A 189 36.47 17.91 12.15
C PRO A 189 36.87 18.05 10.67
N ASN A 190 38.11 17.68 10.34
CA ASN A 190 38.64 17.52 8.99
C ASN A 190 38.59 16.04 8.60
N LYS A 191 38.41 15.77 7.29
CA LYS A 191 38.14 14.42 6.77
C LYS A 191 39.22 13.38 7.11
N SER A 192 40.50 13.76 7.11
CA SER A 192 41.63 12.87 7.39
C SER A 192 41.65 12.35 8.84
N ASP A 193 41.33 13.22 9.79
CA ASP A 193 41.50 12.92 11.20
C ASP A 193 40.30 12.11 11.72
N VAL A 194 39.10 12.44 11.21
CA VAL A 194 37.87 11.68 11.47
C VAL A 194 37.96 10.25 10.92
N ALA A 195 38.64 10.06 9.79
CA ALA A 195 38.85 8.75 9.18
C ALA A 195 39.59 7.78 10.12
N SER A 196 40.57 8.30 10.87
CA SER A 196 41.38 7.49 11.80
C SER A 196 40.58 7.00 13.03
N LEU A 197 39.52 7.72 13.42
CA LEU A 197 38.69 7.37 14.57
C LEU A 197 37.55 6.40 14.23
N LEU A 198 37.20 6.29 12.95
CA LEU A 198 36.02 5.56 12.50
C LEU A 198 35.99 4.10 12.97
N PRO A 199 37.08 3.32 12.87
CA PRO A 199 37.09 1.92 13.31
C PRO A 199 36.78 1.77 14.80
N GLU A 200 37.32 2.66 15.64
CA GLU A 200 37.09 2.65 17.09
C GLU A 200 35.65 3.07 17.43
N ILE A 201 35.12 4.11 16.76
CA ILE A 201 33.71 4.54 16.90
C ILE A 201 32.76 3.41 16.51
N GLN A 202 33.05 2.76 15.38
CA GLN A 202 32.25 1.67 14.85
C GLN A 202 32.28 0.44 15.76
N GLN A 203 33.44 0.10 16.31
CA GLN A 203 33.58 -0.99 17.27
C GLN A 203 32.73 -0.77 18.53
N GLU A 204 32.77 0.44 19.09
CA GLU A 204 31.95 0.76 20.28
C GLU A 204 30.46 0.87 19.97
N LEU A 205 30.07 1.42 18.82
CA LEU A 205 28.67 1.44 18.39
C LEU A 205 28.14 0.02 18.16
N ASN A 206 28.92 -0.88 17.57
CA ASN A 206 28.57 -2.28 17.40
C ASN A 206 28.44 -3.02 18.75
N ALA A 207 29.31 -2.69 19.72
CA ALA A 207 29.20 -3.18 21.09
C ALA A 207 27.94 -2.67 21.79
N LEU A 208 27.57 -1.39 21.60
CA LEU A 208 26.34 -0.82 22.14
C LEU A 208 25.08 -1.44 21.49
N LEU A 209 25.13 -1.70 20.18
CA LEU A 209 24.04 -2.34 19.42
C LEU A 209 23.84 -3.82 19.77
N SER A 210 24.85 -4.49 20.31
CA SER A 210 24.80 -5.87 20.81
C SER A 210 24.47 -5.96 22.31
N SER A 211 24.53 -4.84 23.04
CA SER A 211 24.17 -4.77 24.46
C SER A 211 22.68 -4.47 24.69
N THR A 212 22.05 -5.15 25.67
CA THR A 212 20.64 -4.94 26.04
C THR A 212 20.40 -3.70 26.93
N SER A 213 21.44 -3.03 27.41
CA SER A 213 21.34 -2.01 28.46
C SER A 213 21.75 -0.60 28.01
N LEU A 214 20.92 0.05 27.20
CA LEU A 214 20.94 1.51 27.12
C LEU A 214 19.89 2.07 28.08
N ILE A 215 20.16 2.03 29.39
CA ILE A 215 19.66 2.91 30.47
C ILE A 215 20.23 2.41 31.82
N PRO A 216 20.72 3.29 32.72
CA PRO A 216 21.01 2.94 34.10
C PRO A 216 19.71 2.63 34.87
N LYS A 217 19.70 1.52 35.61
CA LYS A 217 18.58 1.03 36.44
C LYS A 217 17.94 2.17 37.26
N SER A 218 16.76 2.64 36.86
CA SER A 218 15.86 3.38 37.76
C SER A 218 14.42 2.90 37.54
N LYS A 219 13.74 2.63 38.66
CA LYS A 219 12.48 1.88 38.80
C LYS A 219 11.27 2.57 38.16
N SER A 220 10.29 1.73 37.76
CA SER A 220 8.88 2.00 37.39
C SER A 220 8.62 2.54 35.97
N LEU A 221 7.58 2.18 35.20
CA LEU A 221 6.29 1.54 35.44
C LEU A 221 5.81 0.83 34.14
N SER A 222 4.92 -0.15 34.30
CA SER A 222 4.20 -0.95 33.31
C SER A 222 3.34 -0.14 32.31
N THR A 223 3.37 -0.50 31.02
CA THR A 223 2.22 -0.48 30.09
C THR A 223 2.62 -1.13 28.75
N GLY A 224 1.78 -2.04 28.26
CA GLY A 224 2.03 -2.92 27.11
C GLY A 224 1.93 -2.24 25.74
N VAL A 225 3.02 -1.60 25.34
CA VAL A 225 3.31 -1.29 23.92
C VAL A 225 4.66 -1.94 23.62
N LEU A 226 4.71 -2.82 22.61
CA LEU A 226 5.91 -3.51 22.14
C LEU A 226 7.10 -2.55 22.16
N ALA A 227 8.02 -2.80 23.10
CA ALA A 227 9.20 -1.97 23.29
C ALA A 227 10.05 -2.06 22.03
N SER A 228 10.03 -0.99 21.21
CA SER A 228 10.98 -0.86 20.10
C SER A 228 12.38 -1.07 20.62
N SER A 229 13.13 -1.95 19.98
CA SER A 229 14.47 -2.30 20.43
C SER A 229 15.34 -1.04 20.45
N ASN A 230 16.35 -0.97 21.33
CA ASN A 230 17.27 0.17 21.35
C ASN A 230 17.91 0.43 19.97
N ARG A 231 18.03 -0.62 19.15
CA ARG A 231 18.49 -0.58 17.77
C ARG A 231 17.53 0.15 16.83
N ASP A 232 16.22 -0.10 16.92
CA ASP A 232 15.21 0.63 16.12
C ASP A 232 15.25 2.13 16.40
N ARG A 233 15.50 2.49 17.66
CA ARG A 233 15.64 3.88 18.09
C ARG A 233 16.91 4.53 17.54
N ILE A 234 18.04 3.80 17.54
CA ILE A 234 19.32 4.25 16.98
C ILE A 234 19.25 4.41 15.45
N ILE A 235 18.66 3.43 14.74
CA ILE A 235 18.43 3.47 13.29
C ILE A 235 17.52 4.66 12.90
N THR A 236 16.48 4.92 13.71
CA THR A 236 15.58 6.07 13.51
C THR A 236 16.25 7.41 13.79
N ALA A 237 17.27 7.46 14.67
CA ALA A 237 17.98 8.69 15.02
C ALA A 237 19.10 9.06 14.07
N PHE A 238 19.75 8.07 13.44
CA PHE A 238 20.79 8.28 12.44
C PHE A 238 20.45 7.66 11.08
N PRO A 239 19.30 7.99 10.47
CA PRO A 239 18.91 7.45 9.18
C PRO A 239 19.84 7.87 8.04
N HIS A 240 20.77 8.82 8.29
CA HIS A 240 21.84 9.26 7.40
C HIS A 240 23.10 8.38 7.54
N VAL A 241 23.43 7.93 8.75
CA VAL A 241 24.53 6.97 8.99
C VAL A 241 24.16 5.57 8.50
N PHE A 242 22.87 5.24 8.57
CA PHE A 242 22.28 4.06 7.93
C PHE A 242 21.62 4.43 6.58
N ALA A 243 22.03 5.56 5.97
CA ALA A 243 21.43 6.07 4.74
C ALA A 243 21.44 4.98 3.69
N LYS A 244 20.26 4.82 3.08
CA LYS A 244 20.02 4.33 1.72
C LYS A 244 21.01 3.25 1.32
N LEU A 245 20.56 1.99 1.34
CA LEU A 245 21.29 0.91 0.66
C LEU A 245 21.88 1.48 -0.64
N ARG A 246 23.20 1.33 -0.82
CA ARG A 246 23.90 1.84 -2.02
C ARG A 246 23.24 1.34 -3.31
N TYR A 247 22.49 0.25 -3.19
CA TYR A 247 21.78 -0.41 -4.25
C TYR A 247 20.29 -0.07 -4.20
N ASP A 248 19.74 0.26 -5.37
CA ASP A 248 18.30 0.34 -5.56
C ASP A 248 17.66 -1.04 -5.37
N LYS A 249 18.38 -2.11 -5.74
CA LYS A 249 17.91 -3.50 -5.71
C LYS A 249 19.04 -4.46 -5.34
N ALA A 250 18.68 -5.55 -4.68
CA ALA A 250 19.58 -6.67 -4.47
C ALA A 250 18.96 -7.98 -4.93
N LEU A 251 19.67 -8.74 -5.75
CA LEU A 251 19.25 -10.00 -6.34
C LEU A 251 20.03 -11.13 -5.67
N LEU A 252 19.31 -11.99 -4.95
CA LEU A 252 19.88 -13.14 -4.25
C LEU A 252 19.65 -14.39 -5.07
N ILE A 253 20.72 -15.10 -5.42
CA ILE A 253 20.66 -16.32 -6.24
C ILE A 253 21.35 -17.46 -5.50
N THR A 254 20.73 -18.62 -5.56
CA THR A 254 21.30 -19.90 -5.14
C THR A 254 21.49 -20.78 -6.36
N VAL A 255 22.63 -21.47 -6.41
CA VAL A 255 23.00 -22.43 -7.45
C VAL A 255 23.23 -23.77 -6.78
N LYS A 256 22.39 -24.75 -7.11
CA LYS A 256 22.52 -26.12 -6.62
C LYS A 256 22.74 -27.05 -7.80
N ARG A 257 23.68 -27.98 -7.69
CA ARG A 257 23.82 -29.03 -8.72
C ARG A 257 22.64 -30.00 -8.63
N ASN A 258 22.10 -30.37 -9.79
CA ASN A 258 21.03 -31.37 -9.92
C ASN A 258 21.36 -32.29 -11.11
N GLY A 259 21.97 -33.44 -10.81
CA GLY A 259 22.48 -34.37 -11.80
C GLY A 259 23.53 -33.73 -12.72
N ARG A 260 23.21 -33.66 -14.02
CA ARG A 260 24.06 -33.04 -15.06
C ARG A 260 23.86 -31.52 -15.16
N GLY A 261 22.77 -30.99 -14.60
CA GLY A 261 22.41 -29.58 -14.64
C GLY A 261 22.53 -28.89 -13.29
N PHE A 262 21.93 -27.71 -13.21
CA PHE A 262 21.90 -26.83 -12.06
C PHE A 262 20.50 -26.30 -11.86
N ASP A 263 20.02 -26.35 -10.62
CA ASP A 263 18.83 -25.63 -10.20
C ASP A 263 19.23 -24.25 -9.69
N LEU A 264 18.55 -23.25 -10.19
CA LEU A 264 18.63 -21.87 -9.75
C LEU A 264 17.40 -21.56 -8.91
N ALA A 265 17.59 -20.90 -7.78
CA ALA A 265 16.50 -20.25 -7.06
C ALA A 265 16.94 -18.86 -6.60
N GLY A 266 16.05 -17.89 -6.68
CA GLY A 266 16.41 -16.52 -6.35
C GLY A 266 15.22 -15.62 -6.10
N ARG A 267 15.49 -14.46 -5.49
CA ARG A 267 14.51 -13.42 -5.20
C ARG A 267 15.18 -12.05 -5.21
N GLU A 268 14.37 -11.02 -5.36
CA GLU A 268 14.79 -9.62 -5.39
C GLU A 268 14.41 -8.95 -4.07
N TRP A 269 15.31 -8.15 -3.51
CA TRP A 269 15.00 -7.06 -2.59
C TRP A 269 14.89 -5.76 -3.37
N ASP A 270 13.80 -5.02 -3.18
CA ASP A 270 13.57 -3.74 -3.84
C ASP A 270 13.44 -2.61 -2.79
N GLU A 271 14.35 -1.63 -2.81
CA GLU A 271 14.33 -0.50 -1.87
C GLU A 271 13.12 0.43 -2.10
N THR A 272 12.56 0.41 -3.32
CA THR A 272 11.36 1.20 -3.64
C THR A 272 10.16 0.76 -2.82
N THR A 273 9.94 -0.56 -2.77
CA THR A 273 8.84 -1.19 -2.02
C THR A 273 9.23 -1.60 -0.61
N ARG A 274 10.53 -1.62 -0.29
CA ARG A 274 11.14 -2.19 0.93
C ARG A 274 10.62 -3.59 1.21
N ARG A 275 10.58 -4.42 0.17
CA ARG A 275 10.08 -5.79 0.25
C ARG A 275 10.94 -6.71 -0.58
N PHE A 276 10.94 -7.96 -0.16
CA PHE A 276 11.39 -9.03 -1.02
C PHE A 276 10.30 -9.51 -1.95
N SER A 277 10.67 -9.85 -3.17
CA SER A 277 9.84 -10.64 -4.09
C SER A 277 9.79 -12.11 -3.66
N LEU A 278 8.91 -12.86 -4.31
CA LEU A 278 8.79 -14.31 -4.13
C LEU A 278 10.02 -15.01 -4.69
N VAL A 279 10.34 -16.18 -4.12
CA VAL A 279 11.42 -17.03 -4.64
C VAL A 279 10.97 -17.64 -5.97
N GLN A 280 11.64 -17.29 -7.05
CA GLN A 280 11.48 -17.92 -8.35
C GLN A 280 12.52 -19.03 -8.53
N GLN A 281 12.29 -19.89 -9.52
CA GLN A 281 13.18 -21.00 -9.84
C GLN A 281 13.39 -21.10 -11.34
N SER A 282 14.55 -21.64 -11.72
CA SER A 282 14.89 -21.99 -13.09
C SER A 282 15.87 -23.16 -13.07
N SER A 283 16.05 -23.85 -14.18
CA SER A 283 17.05 -24.91 -14.32
C SER A 283 17.93 -24.64 -15.54
N VAL A 284 19.19 -25.05 -15.42
CA VAL A 284 20.19 -24.94 -16.49
C VAL A 284 20.83 -26.29 -16.70
N THR A 285 20.71 -26.85 -17.90
CA THR A 285 21.15 -28.22 -18.20
C THR A 285 22.66 -28.35 -18.37
N HIS A 286 23.35 -27.30 -18.85
CA HIS A 286 24.78 -27.36 -19.18
C HIS A 286 25.64 -26.45 -18.31
N ARG A 287 26.76 -26.99 -17.82
CA ARG A 287 27.77 -26.26 -17.04
C ARG A 287 28.30 -25.00 -17.72
N ARG A 288 28.55 -25.07 -19.03
CA ARG A 288 29.05 -23.92 -19.83
C ARG A 288 27.99 -22.81 -19.98
N SER A 289 26.71 -23.16 -19.91
CA SER A 289 25.60 -22.23 -20.05
C SER A 289 25.18 -21.61 -18.72
N LEU A 290 25.74 -22.03 -17.59
CA LEU A 290 25.33 -21.58 -16.25
C LEU A 290 25.41 -20.06 -16.09
N GLY A 291 26.50 -19.43 -16.52
CA GLY A 291 26.65 -17.98 -16.42
C GLY A 291 25.56 -17.21 -17.20
N ILE A 292 25.29 -17.63 -18.45
CA ILE A 292 24.22 -17.06 -19.28
C ILE A 292 22.84 -17.35 -18.69
N GLY A 293 22.63 -18.57 -18.19
CA GLY A 293 21.40 -18.98 -17.53
C GLY A 293 21.09 -18.14 -16.29
N ILE A 294 22.11 -17.81 -15.49
CA ILE A 294 21.97 -16.88 -14.37
C ILE A 294 21.62 -15.48 -14.84
N VAL A 295 22.23 -14.96 -15.92
CA VAL A 295 21.87 -13.63 -16.47
C VAL A 295 20.42 -13.59 -16.94
N ARG A 296 19.95 -14.61 -17.67
CA ARG A 296 18.55 -14.74 -18.05
C ARG A 296 17.63 -14.85 -16.84
N PHE A 297 18.07 -15.51 -15.78
CA PHE A 297 17.30 -15.61 -14.54
C PHE A 297 17.25 -14.26 -13.79
N LEU A 298 18.34 -13.49 -13.79
CA LEU A 298 18.38 -12.14 -13.22
C LEU A 298 17.38 -11.20 -13.90
N THR A 299 17.28 -11.22 -15.24
CA THR A 299 16.30 -10.40 -15.97
C THR A 299 14.86 -10.81 -15.69
N GLN A 300 14.60 -12.10 -15.44
CA GLN A 300 13.29 -12.60 -15.03
C GLN A 300 12.90 -12.16 -13.61
N LEU A 301 13.86 -12.18 -12.69
CA LEU A 301 13.68 -11.79 -11.29
C LEU A 301 13.41 -10.28 -11.13
N PHE A 302 14.03 -9.46 -11.97
CA PHE A 302 14.02 -8.00 -11.85
C PHE A 302 12.64 -7.37 -12.09
N HIS A 303 12.23 -6.49 -11.17
CA HIS A 303 11.04 -5.65 -11.29
C HIS A 303 11.43 -4.19 -11.56
N PRO A 304 11.15 -3.63 -12.75
CA PRO A 304 11.50 -2.26 -13.05
C PRO A 304 10.74 -1.27 -12.17
N ARG A 305 11.39 -0.16 -11.83
CA ARG A 305 10.79 0.99 -11.12
C ARG A 305 10.27 1.99 -12.14
N LEU A 306 9.02 2.37 -11.99
CA LEU A 306 8.39 3.40 -12.80
C LEU A 306 7.82 4.52 -11.94
N GLU A 307 7.96 5.76 -12.37
CA GLU A 307 7.32 6.92 -11.77
C GLU A 307 6.15 7.37 -12.64
N ILE A 308 5.00 7.64 -12.02
CA ILE A 308 3.84 8.16 -12.74
C ILE A 308 4.04 9.66 -12.95
N ILE A 309 4.27 10.06 -14.20
CA ILE A 309 4.57 11.45 -14.55
C ILE A 309 3.32 12.23 -14.98
N ASN A 310 2.40 11.57 -15.68
CA ASN A 310 1.16 12.17 -16.16
C ASN A 310 -0.02 11.21 -15.98
N ILE A 311 -1.16 11.77 -15.57
CA ILE A 311 -2.45 11.08 -15.48
C ILE A 311 -3.36 11.82 -16.45
N GLY A 312 -3.67 11.19 -17.58
CA GLY A 312 -4.54 11.78 -18.60
C GLY A 312 -5.94 12.07 -18.08
N GLU A 313 -6.72 12.78 -18.89
CA GLU A 313 -8.12 13.08 -18.58
C GLU A 313 -8.90 11.80 -18.26
N LYS A 314 -9.76 11.87 -17.24
CA LYS A 314 -10.52 10.72 -16.71
C LYS A 314 -9.69 9.53 -16.21
N GLN A 315 -8.36 9.67 -16.10
CA GLN A 315 -7.41 8.63 -15.65
C GLN A 315 -7.39 7.37 -16.54
N GLU A 316 -7.82 7.46 -17.81
CA GLU A 316 -7.86 6.29 -18.69
C GLU A 316 -6.46 5.90 -19.19
N VAL A 317 -5.66 6.91 -19.54
CA VAL A 317 -4.29 6.77 -20.01
C VAL A 317 -3.34 7.35 -18.97
N ILE A 318 -2.33 6.58 -18.60
CA ILE A 318 -1.33 6.96 -17.61
C ILE A 318 0.05 6.84 -18.26
N THR A 319 0.82 7.92 -18.19
CA THR A 319 2.20 7.92 -18.68
C THR A 319 3.14 7.78 -17.50
N LEU A 320 4.04 6.82 -17.61
CA LEU A 320 5.07 6.54 -16.63
C LEU A 320 6.46 6.74 -17.24
N GLN A 321 7.42 7.00 -16.38
CA GLN A 321 8.83 7.10 -16.71
C GLN A 321 9.58 5.96 -16.03
N MET A 322 10.29 5.16 -16.82
CA MET A 322 11.05 4.00 -16.31
C MET A 322 12.46 4.43 -15.91
N GLN A 323 12.94 4.00 -14.73
CA GLN A 323 14.34 4.20 -14.36
C GLN A 323 15.26 3.48 -15.35
N GLY A 324 16.32 4.16 -15.79
CA GLY A 324 17.27 3.64 -16.77
C GLY A 324 16.70 3.43 -18.19
N GLY A 325 15.49 3.92 -18.47
CA GLY A 325 14.85 3.71 -19.78
C GLY A 325 15.56 4.38 -20.96
N SER A 326 16.30 5.46 -20.73
CA SER A 326 17.03 6.14 -21.81
C SER A 326 18.31 5.44 -22.24
N PHE A 327 18.75 4.40 -21.52
CA PHE A 327 19.90 3.61 -21.93
C PHE A 327 19.46 2.49 -22.89
N PRO A 328 20.15 2.33 -24.04
CA PRO A 328 19.82 1.25 -24.95
C PRO A 328 20.13 -0.10 -24.30
N LEU A 329 19.18 -1.03 -24.39
CA LEU A 329 19.43 -2.43 -24.05
C LEU A 329 20.19 -3.09 -25.21
N PRO A 330 21.41 -3.63 -24.99
CA PRO A 330 22.16 -4.31 -26.04
C PRO A 330 21.44 -5.55 -26.60
N ASP A 331 20.64 -6.22 -25.77
CA ASP A 331 19.84 -7.38 -26.14
C ASP A 331 18.34 -7.09 -25.93
N SER A 332 17.57 -7.09 -27.02
CA SER A 332 16.13 -6.83 -26.99
C SER A 332 15.33 -7.90 -26.26
N SER A 333 15.87 -9.12 -26.13
CA SER A 333 15.22 -10.20 -25.39
C SER A 333 15.16 -9.92 -23.88
N ALA A 334 16.05 -9.03 -23.39
CA ALA A 334 16.14 -8.59 -22.00
C ALA A 334 15.23 -7.40 -21.64
N MET A 335 14.33 -7.00 -22.55
CA MET A 335 13.36 -5.94 -22.31
C MET A 335 12.55 -6.20 -21.03
N PHE A 336 12.57 -5.25 -20.09
CA PHE A 336 11.98 -5.41 -18.75
C PHE A 336 10.44 -5.39 -18.74
N LEU A 337 9.83 -4.74 -19.73
CA LEU A 337 8.38 -4.59 -19.87
C LEU A 337 7.96 -4.83 -21.31
N ARG A 338 6.82 -5.49 -21.49
CA ARG A 338 6.19 -5.70 -22.79
C ARG A 338 4.74 -5.21 -22.76
N PRO A 339 4.15 -4.85 -23.92
CA PRO A 339 2.72 -4.65 -24.03
C PRO A 339 1.92 -5.79 -23.40
N GLY A 340 0.91 -5.44 -22.62
CA GLY A 340 0.09 -6.36 -21.84
C GLY A 340 0.69 -6.79 -20.50
N ASP A 341 1.90 -6.38 -20.13
CA ASP A 341 2.38 -6.56 -18.75
C ASP A 341 1.60 -5.69 -17.76
N LEU A 342 1.60 -6.12 -16.50
CA LEU A 342 0.82 -5.49 -15.45
C LEU A 342 1.76 -4.86 -14.43
N LEU A 343 1.39 -3.67 -13.96
CA LEU A 343 2.08 -2.95 -12.89
C LEU A 343 1.11 -2.69 -11.74
N ASN A 344 1.64 -2.64 -10.53
CA ASN A 344 0.93 -2.28 -9.32
C ASN A 344 1.34 -0.86 -8.88
N PRO A 345 0.43 0.12 -8.88
CA PRO A 345 0.74 1.45 -8.43
C PRO A 345 0.83 1.53 -6.90
N LEU A 346 1.68 2.43 -6.42
CA LEU A 346 1.93 2.65 -5.00
C LEU A 346 2.27 4.11 -4.70
N PHE A 347 2.03 4.50 -3.44
CA PHE A 347 2.44 5.77 -2.88
C PHE A 347 3.59 5.58 -1.90
N ARG A 348 4.64 6.41 -2.02
CA ARG A 348 5.68 6.56 -1.00
C ARG A 348 5.54 7.92 -0.36
N TYR A 349 5.15 7.92 0.91
CA TYR A 349 5.03 9.13 1.72
C TYR A 349 6.39 9.46 2.33
N MET A 350 6.86 10.67 2.10
CA MET A 350 8.15 11.16 2.59
C MET A 350 7.97 12.26 3.62
N ASP A 351 8.95 12.39 4.51
CA ASP A 351 9.02 13.50 5.44
C ASP A 351 9.68 14.75 4.82
N ARG A 352 9.96 15.76 5.67
CA ARG A 352 10.64 17.00 5.25
C ARG A 352 12.08 16.78 4.75
N ARG A 353 12.70 15.66 5.13
CA ARG A 353 14.08 15.28 4.82
C ARG A 353 14.14 14.24 3.69
N ASN A 354 13.03 14.00 2.98
CA ASN A 354 12.89 12.98 1.94
C ASN A 354 13.11 11.53 2.43
N ILE A 355 12.89 11.27 3.72
CA ILE A 355 12.94 9.92 4.27
C ILE A 355 11.56 9.30 4.14
N VAL A 356 11.52 8.06 3.63
CA VAL A 356 10.27 7.29 3.46
C VAL A 356 9.70 6.94 4.82
N GLN A 357 8.49 7.43 5.09
CA GLN A 357 7.73 7.18 6.31
C GLN A 357 6.73 6.04 6.13
N LYS A 358 6.08 5.97 4.96
CA LYS A 358 5.04 4.99 4.68
C LYS A 358 5.03 4.63 3.20
N ILE A 359 4.84 3.34 2.91
CA ILE A 359 4.62 2.83 1.56
C ILE A 359 3.22 2.22 1.53
N GLN A 360 2.42 2.63 0.56
CA GLN A 360 1.05 2.15 0.38
C GLN A 360 0.87 1.65 -1.05
N ILE A 361 0.77 0.33 -1.21
CA ILE A 361 0.39 -0.30 -2.48
C ILE A 361 -1.12 -0.13 -2.67
N LEU A 362 -1.55 0.20 -3.88
CA LEU A 362 -2.96 0.39 -4.19
C LEU A 362 -3.62 -0.94 -4.54
N SER A 363 -4.30 -1.54 -3.56
CA SER A 363 -5.10 -2.74 -3.77
C SER A 363 -6.15 -2.53 -4.87
N TYR A 364 -6.44 -3.59 -5.63
CA TYR A 364 -7.47 -3.61 -6.68
C TYR A 364 -7.31 -2.54 -7.76
N THR A 365 -6.09 -2.03 -7.92
CA THR A 365 -5.72 -1.05 -8.94
C THR A 365 -4.51 -1.59 -9.68
N TYR A 366 -4.59 -1.63 -11.00
CA TYR A 366 -3.55 -2.16 -11.87
C TYR A 366 -3.35 -1.23 -13.06
N LEU A 367 -2.13 -1.20 -13.57
CA LEU A 367 -1.78 -0.53 -14.81
C LEU A 367 -1.43 -1.60 -15.84
N GLN A 368 -2.13 -1.63 -16.96
CA GLN A 368 -1.80 -2.53 -18.07
C GLN A 368 -0.99 -1.76 -19.11
N VAL A 369 0.25 -2.19 -19.32
CA VAL A 369 1.17 -1.63 -20.31
C VAL A 369 0.53 -1.74 -21.70
N GLN A 370 0.45 -0.63 -22.42
CA GLN A 370 -0.02 -0.57 -23.81
C GLN A 370 1.16 -0.42 -24.76
N GLN A 371 2.03 0.54 -24.47
CA GLN A 371 3.18 0.89 -25.30
C GLN A 371 4.39 1.14 -24.42
N VAL A 372 5.55 0.68 -24.88
CA VAL A 372 6.84 0.85 -24.23
C VAL A 372 7.75 1.59 -25.20
N GLU A 373 8.14 2.80 -24.83
CA GLU A 373 9.19 3.58 -25.47
C GLU A 373 10.42 3.60 -24.54
N PRO A 374 11.61 4.00 -25.03
CA PRO A 374 12.82 3.99 -24.19
C PRO A 374 12.60 4.70 -22.85
N SER A 375 12.18 5.97 -22.86
CA SER A 375 12.03 6.77 -21.63
C SER A 375 10.63 6.75 -21.02
N GLN A 376 9.61 6.34 -21.77
CA GLN A 376 8.20 6.46 -21.39
C GLN A 376 7.42 5.17 -21.60
N VAL A 377 6.48 4.91 -20.70
CA VAL A 377 5.57 3.75 -20.77
C VAL A 377 4.15 4.26 -20.65
N THR A 378 3.32 3.92 -21.63
CA THR A 378 1.90 4.27 -21.62
C THR A 378 1.09 3.08 -21.14
N CYS A 379 0.23 3.31 -20.15
CA CYS A 379 -0.57 2.30 -19.49
C CYS A 379 -2.06 2.67 -19.49
N LYS A 380 -2.90 1.64 -19.49
CA LYS A 380 -4.33 1.74 -19.22
C LYS A 380 -4.59 1.48 -17.73
N LEU A 381 -5.37 2.34 -17.08
CA LEU A 381 -5.81 2.13 -15.70
C LEU A 381 -6.94 1.10 -15.60
N ILE A 382 -6.78 0.12 -14.72
CA ILE A 382 -7.82 -0.86 -14.40
C ILE A 382 -8.01 -0.87 -12.88
N SER A 383 -9.14 -0.37 -12.40
CA SER A 383 -9.39 -0.17 -10.97
C SER A 383 -10.81 -0.53 -10.55
N GLY A 384 -10.94 -1.22 -9.42
CA GLY A 384 -12.20 -1.38 -8.69
C GLY A 384 -12.56 -0.19 -7.80
N ILE A 385 -11.62 0.74 -7.61
CA ILE A 385 -11.74 1.94 -6.78
C ILE A 385 -11.96 3.17 -7.67
N ARG A 386 -12.84 4.07 -7.26
CA ARG A 386 -13.05 5.35 -7.95
C ARG A 386 -11.85 6.27 -7.72
N SER A 387 -11.26 6.76 -8.81
CA SER A 387 -10.13 7.71 -8.82
C SER A 387 -8.93 7.31 -7.92
N PRO A 388 -8.34 6.11 -8.12
CA PRO A 388 -7.38 5.52 -7.19
C PRO A 388 -6.08 6.32 -7.02
N LEU A 389 -5.66 7.05 -8.07
CA LEU A 389 -4.43 7.85 -8.05
C LEU A 389 -4.65 9.27 -7.51
N GLY A 390 -5.91 9.66 -7.25
CA GLY A 390 -6.29 11.02 -6.86
C GLY A 390 -6.16 12.04 -7.99
N THR A 391 -6.53 13.29 -7.70
CA THR A 391 -6.44 14.43 -8.62
C THR A 391 -5.25 15.30 -8.20
N GLY A 392 -4.13 15.19 -8.91
CA GLY A 392 -2.95 16.06 -8.75
C GLY A 392 -1.78 15.46 -7.95
N ARG A 393 -0.59 16.01 -8.20
CA ARG A 393 0.64 15.63 -7.48
C ARG A 393 0.60 16.16 -6.05
N ARG A 394 0.75 15.27 -5.08
CA ARG A 394 0.81 15.63 -3.66
C ARG A 394 2.25 15.95 -3.27
N ARG A 395 2.45 17.04 -2.53
CA ARG A 395 3.77 17.41 -2.01
C ARG A 395 4.30 16.30 -1.08
N ARG A 396 5.52 15.81 -1.34
CA ARG A 396 6.20 14.72 -0.59
C ARG A 396 5.53 13.34 -0.70
N VAL A 397 4.79 13.10 -1.77
CA VAL A 397 4.33 11.74 -2.09
C VAL A 397 4.85 11.40 -3.48
N GLU A 398 5.68 10.36 -3.57
CA GLU A 398 6.02 9.77 -4.86
C GLU A 398 4.89 8.82 -5.28
N VAL A 399 4.45 8.93 -6.52
CA VAL A 399 3.50 8.00 -7.13
C VAL A 399 4.26 7.12 -8.09
N LEU A 400 4.43 5.86 -7.73
CA LEU A 400 5.25 4.91 -8.47
C LEU A 400 4.43 3.71 -8.91
N ALA A 401 5.00 2.90 -9.78
CA ALA A 401 4.49 1.58 -10.12
C ALA A 401 5.64 0.57 -10.22
N VAL A 402 5.33 -0.68 -9.87
CA VAL A 402 6.27 -1.81 -9.93
C VAL A 402 5.62 -2.96 -10.69
N GLY A 403 6.40 -3.71 -11.46
CA GLY A 403 5.90 -4.85 -12.24
C GLY A 403 5.23 -5.93 -11.38
N ILE A 404 4.27 -6.65 -11.98
CA ILE A 404 3.59 -7.80 -11.37
C ILE A 404 4.07 -9.09 -12.06
N LYS A 405 4.48 -10.08 -11.26
CA LYS A 405 4.76 -11.44 -11.73
C LYS A 405 3.68 -12.40 -11.23
N ARG A 406 3.16 -13.23 -12.13
CA ARG A 406 2.11 -14.22 -11.85
C ARG A 406 2.76 -15.58 -11.65
N THR A 407 3.13 -15.88 -10.41
CA THR A 407 3.96 -17.04 -10.05
C THR A 407 3.14 -18.22 -9.54
N PHE A 408 1.97 -17.97 -8.95
CA PHE A 408 1.11 -19.04 -8.43
C PHE A 408 0.19 -19.61 -9.51
N ALA A 409 -0.06 -20.91 -9.46
CA ALA A 409 -0.97 -21.60 -10.37
C ALA A 409 -2.44 -21.21 -10.16
N ASN A 410 -2.77 -20.67 -9.00
CA ASN A 410 -4.08 -20.14 -8.66
C ASN A 410 -3.93 -19.00 -7.64
N THR A 411 -5.02 -18.27 -7.41
CA THR A 411 -5.16 -17.35 -6.29
C THR A 411 -6.39 -17.76 -5.50
N GLN A 412 -6.20 -18.02 -4.21
CA GLN A 412 -7.29 -18.25 -3.27
C GLN A 412 -7.84 -16.91 -2.81
N VAL A 413 -9.11 -16.64 -3.07
CA VAL A 413 -9.79 -15.44 -2.61
C VAL A 413 -10.59 -15.77 -1.37
N LYS A 414 -10.28 -15.08 -0.26
CA LYS A 414 -10.97 -15.24 1.01
C LYS A 414 -11.85 -14.03 1.29
N LEU A 415 -13.14 -14.26 1.47
CA LEU A 415 -14.14 -13.23 1.74
C LEU A 415 -14.30 -13.06 3.24
N MET A 416 -14.06 -11.84 3.73
CA MET A 416 -14.11 -11.51 5.16
C MET A 416 -15.01 -10.29 5.40
N PRO A 417 -15.72 -10.20 6.53
CA PRO A 417 -16.40 -8.98 6.92
C PRO A 417 -15.39 -7.83 7.16
N ARG A 418 -15.80 -6.60 6.82
CA ARG A 418 -14.96 -5.40 6.90
C ARG A 418 -14.79 -4.88 8.33
N LYS A 419 -15.77 -5.12 9.20
CA LYS A 419 -15.81 -4.74 10.61
C LYS A 419 -16.47 -5.86 11.40
N GLY A 420 -16.10 -6.01 12.68
CA GLY A 420 -16.77 -6.95 13.57
C GLY A 420 -16.23 -8.38 13.47
N ALA A 421 -17.13 -9.34 13.35
CA ALA A 421 -16.89 -10.77 13.54
C ALA A 421 -15.70 -11.31 12.72
N GLN A 422 -14.92 -12.23 13.31
CA GLN A 422 -13.80 -12.89 12.63
C GLN A 422 -14.23 -14.06 11.73
N TYR A 423 -15.54 -14.27 11.55
CA TYR A 423 -16.04 -15.39 10.77
C TYR A 423 -16.00 -15.08 9.28
N PRO A 424 -15.62 -16.05 8.45
CA PRO A 424 -15.58 -15.88 7.01
C PRO A 424 -16.99 -15.78 6.40
N LEU A 425 -17.09 -15.14 5.24
CA LEU A 425 -18.35 -14.95 4.53
C LEU A 425 -18.67 -16.18 3.67
N VAL A 426 -19.52 -17.06 4.20
CA VAL A 426 -19.90 -18.36 3.63
C VAL A 426 -21.09 -18.25 2.67
N GLY A 427 -21.06 -18.99 1.56
CA GLY A 427 -22.20 -19.08 0.63
C GLY A 427 -22.39 -17.86 -0.29
N TYR A 428 -21.40 -16.97 -0.35
CA TYR A 428 -21.42 -15.78 -1.20
C TYR A 428 -21.15 -16.20 -2.65
N ARG A 429 -21.90 -15.63 -3.60
CA ARG A 429 -21.73 -15.94 -5.02
C ARG A 429 -20.65 -15.04 -5.61
N VAL A 430 -19.60 -15.64 -6.15
CA VAL A 430 -18.51 -14.95 -6.83
C VAL A 430 -18.61 -15.25 -8.32
N THR A 431 -18.93 -14.24 -9.11
CA THR A 431 -18.93 -14.37 -10.57
C THR A 431 -17.65 -13.81 -11.14
N VAL A 432 -16.93 -14.62 -11.93
CA VAL A 432 -15.65 -14.29 -12.53
C VAL A 432 -15.84 -14.00 -14.01
N ALA A 433 -15.54 -12.79 -14.44
CA ALA A 433 -15.69 -12.35 -15.83
C ALA A 433 -14.39 -11.77 -16.40
N THR A 434 -14.33 -11.67 -17.74
CA THR A 434 -13.16 -11.12 -18.45
C THR A 434 -13.17 -9.60 -18.60
N SER A 435 -14.32 -8.96 -18.40
CA SER A 435 -14.46 -7.52 -18.51
C SER A 435 -15.27 -6.93 -17.34
N LYS A 436 -15.17 -5.61 -17.19
CA LYS A 436 -15.93 -4.85 -16.18
C LYS A 436 -17.42 -4.76 -16.54
N VAL A 437 -17.75 -4.96 -17.81
CA VAL A 437 -19.10 -4.83 -18.34
C VAL A 437 -19.98 -5.93 -17.74
N ASP A 438 -21.25 -5.61 -17.51
CA ASP A 438 -22.19 -6.51 -16.84
C ASP A 438 -22.27 -7.88 -17.55
N GLU A 439 -22.62 -8.91 -16.78
CA GLU A 439 -22.58 -10.34 -17.17
C GLU A 439 -23.20 -10.65 -18.53
N LYS A 440 -24.21 -9.89 -18.96
CA LYS A 440 -24.96 -10.10 -20.21
C LYS A 440 -24.20 -9.67 -21.48
N GLU A 441 -23.20 -8.81 -21.37
CA GLU A 441 -22.42 -8.28 -22.51
C GLU A 441 -21.02 -8.87 -22.63
N ASN A 442 -20.66 -9.84 -21.75
CA ASN A 442 -19.36 -10.49 -21.85
C ASN A 442 -19.31 -11.48 -23.02
N LYS A 443 -18.31 -11.31 -23.89
CA LYS A 443 -18.02 -12.23 -25.02
C LYS A 443 -17.73 -13.67 -24.59
N THR A 444 -17.37 -13.88 -23.31
CA THR A 444 -17.13 -15.22 -22.75
C THR A 444 -18.07 -15.46 -21.57
N PRO A 445 -18.62 -16.68 -21.44
CA PRO A 445 -19.53 -16.99 -20.35
C PRO A 445 -18.80 -16.83 -19.01
N PRO A 446 -19.39 -16.08 -18.06
CA PRO A 446 -18.77 -15.89 -16.76
C PRO A 446 -18.77 -17.21 -15.96
N VAL A 447 -17.77 -17.38 -15.11
CA VAL A 447 -17.70 -18.54 -14.20
C VAL A 447 -18.36 -18.18 -12.88
N HIS A 448 -19.35 -18.95 -12.47
CA HIS A 448 -20.03 -18.77 -11.19
C HIS A 448 -19.44 -19.71 -10.13
N LEU A 449 -18.98 -19.12 -9.03
CA LEU A 449 -18.41 -19.82 -7.88
C LEU A 449 -19.21 -19.44 -6.62
N ILE A 450 -19.11 -20.27 -5.59
CA ILE A 450 -19.71 -20.04 -4.27
C ILE A 450 -18.61 -20.18 -3.23
N SER A 451 -18.55 -19.27 -2.25
CA SER A 451 -17.56 -19.35 -1.17
C SER A 451 -17.81 -20.54 -0.26
N SER A 452 -16.73 -21.23 0.12
CA SER A 452 -16.75 -22.38 1.03
C SER A 452 -17.15 -21.99 2.46
N ARG A 453 -17.17 -22.96 3.38
CA ARG A 453 -17.39 -22.73 4.83
C ARG A 453 -16.31 -21.85 5.46
N GLU A 454 -15.15 -21.77 4.83
CA GLU A 454 -14.02 -20.92 5.19
C GLU A 454 -14.06 -19.56 4.47
N GLY A 455 -15.11 -19.31 3.68
CA GLY A 455 -15.30 -18.10 2.88
C GLY A 455 -14.37 -18.01 1.68
N GLU A 456 -13.90 -19.15 1.17
CA GLU A 456 -12.84 -19.18 0.16
C GLU A 456 -13.37 -19.60 -1.22
N VAL A 457 -12.80 -19.01 -2.27
CA VAL A 457 -12.95 -19.44 -3.66
C VAL A 457 -11.59 -19.50 -4.34
N THR A 458 -11.36 -20.51 -5.17
CA THR A 458 -10.07 -20.68 -5.88
C THR A 458 -10.19 -20.21 -7.32
N ILE A 459 -9.30 -19.32 -7.73
CA ILE A 459 -9.29 -18.74 -9.09
C ILE A 459 -8.03 -19.20 -9.81
N PRO A 460 -8.13 -20.04 -10.86
CA PRO A 460 -6.96 -20.56 -11.55
C PRO A 460 -6.25 -19.49 -12.38
N LEU A 461 -4.94 -19.66 -12.54
CA LEU A 461 -4.12 -18.87 -13.45
C LEU A 461 -4.59 -19.09 -14.89
N ARG A 462 -4.88 -18.01 -15.62
CA ARG A 462 -5.21 -18.02 -17.05
C ARG A 462 -4.14 -17.31 -17.87
N SER A 463 -3.83 -17.82 -19.06
CA SER A 463 -2.89 -17.16 -19.98
C SER A 463 -3.43 -15.80 -20.47
N SER A 464 -4.71 -15.75 -20.85
CA SER A 464 -5.42 -14.54 -21.25
C SER A 464 -6.92 -14.61 -20.89
N PRO A 465 -7.56 -13.49 -20.50
CA PRO A 465 -6.94 -12.21 -20.12
C PRO A 465 -6.14 -12.33 -18.80
N LYS A 466 -5.13 -11.47 -18.61
CA LYS A 466 -4.30 -11.47 -17.39
C LYS A 466 -5.02 -10.90 -16.15
N ILE A 467 -6.06 -10.08 -16.35
CA ILE A 467 -6.92 -9.53 -15.29
C ILE A 467 -8.33 -10.10 -15.45
N LEU A 468 -8.94 -10.51 -14.34
CA LEU A 468 -10.33 -10.94 -14.25
C LEU A 468 -11.11 -9.99 -13.34
N TRP A 469 -12.42 -9.88 -13.56
CA TRP A 469 -13.33 -9.12 -12.71
C TRP A 469 -14.13 -10.06 -11.83
N LEU A 470 -14.14 -9.78 -10.53
CA LEU A 470 -14.93 -10.47 -9.53
C LEU A 470 -16.16 -9.63 -9.19
N PHE A 471 -17.33 -10.21 -9.40
CA PHE A 471 -18.61 -9.68 -8.98
C PHE A 471 -19.09 -10.51 -7.79
N ILE A 472 -19.00 -9.93 -6.61
CA ILE A 472 -19.31 -10.63 -5.36
C ILE A 472 -20.71 -10.24 -4.91
N ARG A 473 -21.59 -11.23 -4.79
CA ARG A 473 -23.00 -11.07 -4.42
C ARG A 473 -23.35 -11.82 -3.16
N SER A 474 -24.26 -11.22 -2.40
CA SER A 474 -25.01 -11.82 -1.31
C SER A 474 -26.48 -11.83 -1.72
N GLY A 475 -27.05 -13.03 -1.95
CA GLY A 475 -28.37 -13.15 -2.59
C GLY A 475 -28.43 -12.40 -3.92
N LYS A 476 -29.38 -11.46 -4.05
CA LYS A 476 -29.52 -10.58 -5.23
C LYS A 476 -28.62 -9.35 -5.20
N ALA A 477 -28.06 -8.99 -4.04
CA ALA A 477 -27.32 -7.75 -3.87
C ALA A 477 -25.85 -7.87 -4.30
N LEU A 478 -25.38 -6.95 -5.13
CA LEU A 478 -23.97 -6.80 -5.46
C LEU A 478 -23.25 -6.02 -4.35
N LEU A 479 -22.20 -6.63 -3.80
CA LEU A 479 -21.42 -6.05 -2.71
C LEU A 479 -20.13 -5.41 -3.22
N ALA A 480 -19.45 -6.06 -4.17
CA ALA A 480 -18.20 -5.54 -4.71
C ALA A 480 -17.97 -5.93 -6.18
N ARG A 481 -17.29 -5.04 -6.90
CA ARG A 481 -16.75 -5.24 -8.25
C ARG A 481 -15.24 -5.01 -8.19
N ILE A 482 -14.46 -6.07 -8.25
CA ILE A 482 -13.02 -6.02 -7.96
C ILE A 482 -12.21 -6.64 -9.10
N PRO A 483 -11.24 -5.94 -9.69
CA PRO A 483 -10.28 -6.58 -10.57
C PRO A 483 -9.31 -7.44 -9.75
N LEU A 484 -8.97 -8.62 -10.28
CA LEU A 484 -8.01 -9.55 -9.72
C LEU A 484 -7.01 -9.98 -10.79
N VAL A 485 -5.74 -10.14 -10.41
CA VAL A 485 -4.71 -10.80 -11.23
C VAL A 485 -4.46 -12.20 -10.67
N PRO A 486 -5.01 -13.27 -11.30
CA PRO A 486 -4.77 -14.63 -10.84
C PRO A 486 -3.27 -14.96 -10.89
N GLY A 487 -2.77 -15.63 -9.86
CA GLY A 487 -1.38 -16.03 -9.71
C GLY A 487 -0.44 -14.93 -9.20
N TYR A 488 -0.90 -13.70 -8.98
CA TYR A 488 -0.06 -12.64 -8.40
C TYR A 488 0.20 -12.86 -6.91
N LYS A 489 -0.85 -13.26 -6.18
CA LYS A 489 -0.78 -13.64 -4.77
C LYS A 489 -1.36 -15.03 -4.60
N GLU A 490 -0.82 -15.77 -3.65
CA GLU A 490 -1.34 -17.08 -3.26
C GLU A 490 -2.74 -16.93 -2.66
N GLN A 491 -2.89 -15.97 -1.73
CA GLN A 491 -4.16 -15.65 -1.10
C GLN A 491 -4.45 -14.15 -1.19
N GLU A 492 -5.68 -13.78 -1.54
CA GLU A 492 -6.19 -12.41 -1.52
C GLU A 492 -7.40 -12.33 -0.57
N ILE A 493 -7.29 -11.49 0.46
CA ILE A 493 -8.37 -11.26 1.42
C ILE A 493 -9.19 -10.06 0.98
N ILE A 494 -10.48 -10.27 0.72
CA ILE A 494 -11.41 -9.23 0.28
C ILE A 494 -12.36 -8.90 1.44
N PRO A 495 -12.21 -7.71 2.06
CA PRO A 495 -13.14 -7.24 3.08
C PRO A 495 -14.43 -6.72 2.45
N LEU A 496 -15.59 -7.23 2.89
CA LEU A 496 -16.93 -6.87 2.41
C LEU A 496 -17.84 -6.45 3.57
N GLY A 497 -18.92 -5.73 3.28
CA GLY A 497 -19.98 -5.52 4.27
C GLY A 497 -20.67 -6.85 4.59
N ASP A 498 -20.99 -7.09 5.86
CA ASP A 498 -21.81 -8.23 6.24
C ASP A 498 -23.27 -7.92 5.90
N ASP A 499 -23.85 -8.73 5.03
CA ASP A 499 -25.20 -8.54 4.50
C ASP A 499 -26.22 -9.49 5.15
N ALA A 500 -25.83 -10.17 6.24
CA ALA A 500 -26.69 -11.12 6.97
C ALA A 500 -28.01 -10.49 7.44
N VAL A 501 -27.96 -9.28 8.02
CA VAL A 501 -29.15 -8.55 8.49
C VAL A 501 -30.13 -8.33 7.35
N ARG A 502 -29.65 -7.87 6.18
CA ARG A 502 -30.49 -7.64 4.99
C ARG A 502 -31.04 -8.94 4.43
N LEU A 503 -30.24 -10.00 4.37
CA LEU A 503 -30.70 -11.31 3.88
C LEU A 503 -31.83 -11.87 4.73
N ARG A 504 -31.74 -11.75 6.07
CA ARG A 504 -32.81 -12.15 6.97
C ARG A 504 -34.09 -11.35 6.70
N VAL A 505 -33.98 -10.03 6.55
CA VAL A 505 -35.13 -9.17 6.18
C VAL A 505 -35.72 -9.59 4.83
N GLU A 506 -34.89 -9.89 3.83
CA GLU A 506 -35.36 -10.36 2.53
C GLU A 506 -36.18 -11.66 2.67
N GLY A 507 -35.75 -12.58 3.54
CA GLY A 507 -36.50 -13.79 3.89
C GLY A 507 -37.83 -13.50 4.60
N GLU A 508 -37.83 -12.69 5.65
CA GLU A 508 -39.04 -12.34 6.41
C GLU A 508 -40.07 -11.59 5.55
N VAL A 509 -39.58 -10.67 4.71
CA VAL A 509 -40.39 -9.93 3.75
C VAL A 509 -40.94 -10.87 2.65
N ALA A 510 -40.17 -11.85 2.19
CA ALA A 510 -40.66 -12.83 1.24
C ALA A 510 -41.80 -13.68 1.82
N ILE A 511 -41.71 -14.07 3.10
CA ILE A 511 -42.81 -14.73 3.82
C ILE A 511 -44.04 -13.81 3.87
N LEU A 512 -43.88 -12.54 4.25
CA LEU A 512 -44.98 -11.58 4.31
C LEU A 512 -45.66 -11.38 2.94
N LYS A 513 -44.88 -11.36 1.85
CA LYS A 513 -45.41 -11.33 0.48
C LYS A 513 -46.20 -12.59 0.15
N GLY A 514 -45.72 -13.76 0.56
CA GLY A 514 -46.45 -15.02 0.41
C GLY A 514 -47.80 -14.99 1.12
N ASP A 515 -47.82 -14.54 2.38
CA ASP A 515 -49.04 -14.39 3.18
C ASP A 515 -50.02 -13.39 2.55
N LEU A 516 -49.50 -12.29 1.96
CA LEU A 516 -50.32 -11.31 1.25
C LEU A 516 -50.99 -11.91 0.01
N ILE A 517 -50.24 -12.68 -0.79
CA ILE A 517 -50.78 -13.35 -1.99
C ILE A 517 -51.87 -14.35 -1.58
N ASP A 518 -51.66 -15.15 -0.53
CA ASP A 518 -52.66 -16.08 -0.03
C ASP A 518 -53.92 -15.35 0.46
N LEU A 519 -53.76 -14.23 1.18
CA LEU A 519 -54.88 -13.42 1.65
C LEU A 519 -55.70 -12.85 0.49
N VAL A 520 -55.06 -12.27 -0.52
CA VAL A 520 -55.74 -11.71 -1.70
C VAL A 520 -56.50 -12.81 -2.45
N ALA A 521 -55.90 -13.99 -2.61
CA ALA A 521 -56.55 -15.14 -3.24
C ALA A 521 -57.76 -15.63 -2.42
N ARG A 522 -57.65 -15.71 -1.10
CA ARG A 522 -58.76 -16.07 -0.20
C ARG A 522 -59.89 -15.04 -0.27
N ARG A 523 -59.59 -13.74 -0.19
CA ARG A 523 -60.59 -12.66 -0.32
C ARG A 523 -61.33 -12.77 -1.65
N ALA A 524 -60.60 -12.88 -2.77
CA ALA A 524 -61.21 -13.01 -4.10
C ALA A 524 -62.09 -14.27 -4.23
N THR A 525 -61.63 -15.40 -3.71
CA THR A 525 -62.39 -16.67 -3.74
C THR A 525 -63.66 -16.57 -2.89
N THR A 526 -63.57 -16.00 -1.69
CA THR A 526 -64.73 -15.80 -0.80
C THR A 526 -65.73 -14.82 -1.41
N MET A 527 -65.27 -13.68 -1.95
CA MET A 527 -66.14 -12.72 -2.65
C MET A 527 -66.83 -13.35 -3.88
N ALA A 528 -66.12 -14.16 -4.65
CA ALA A 528 -66.72 -14.88 -5.79
C ALA A 528 -67.78 -15.89 -5.34
N ARG A 529 -67.56 -16.59 -4.22
CA ARG A 529 -68.55 -17.50 -3.63
C ARG A 529 -69.77 -16.74 -3.09
N ILE A 530 -69.57 -15.62 -2.40
CA ILE A 530 -70.65 -14.74 -1.93
C ILE A 530 -71.52 -14.31 -3.12
N ASN A 531 -70.92 -13.79 -4.19
CA ASN A 531 -71.63 -13.44 -5.42
C ASN A 531 -72.44 -14.62 -6.01
N ALA A 532 -71.87 -15.82 -6.00
CA ALA A 532 -72.54 -17.01 -6.55
C ALA A 532 -73.74 -17.46 -5.71
N PHE A 533 -73.69 -17.31 -4.37
CA PHE A 533 -74.81 -17.62 -3.48
C PHE A 533 -75.86 -16.50 -3.44
N ALA A 534 -75.44 -15.24 -3.52
CA ALA A 534 -76.34 -14.09 -3.66
C ALA A 534 -77.22 -14.23 -4.91
N LYS A 535 -76.64 -14.61 -6.06
CA LYS A 535 -77.39 -14.92 -7.29
C LYS A 535 -78.39 -16.07 -7.15
N LYS A 536 -78.17 -16.98 -6.20
CA LYS A 536 -79.06 -18.11 -5.89
C LYS A 536 -80.02 -17.80 -4.73
N THR A 537 -80.03 -16.58 -4.20
CA THR A 537 -80.84 -16.14 -3.05
C THR A 537 -80.62 -16.94 -1.76
N ASP A 538 -79.47 -17.63 -1.63
CA ASP A 538 -79.11 -18.41 -0.42
C ASP A 538 -78.42 -17.50 0.61
N TRP A 539 -79.21 -16.62 1.22
CA TRP A 539 -78.72 -15.56 2.11
C TRP A 539 -78.06 -16.06 3.40
N LYS A 540 -78.43 -17.26 3.88
CA LYS A 540 -77.78 -17.88 5.05
C LYS A 540 -76.30 -18.13 4.79
N LYS A 541 -75.95 -18.70 3.62
CA LYS A 541 -74.56 -18.95 3.24
C LYS A 541 -73.80 -17.67 2.92
N VAL A 542 -74.49 -16.64 2.41
CA VAL A 542 -73.89 -15.31 2.20
C VAL A 542 -73.44 -14.74 3.55
N GLU A 543 -74.28 -14.80 4.58
CA GLU A 543 -73.97 -14.29 5.92
C GLU A 543 -72.79 -15.05 6.56
N GLU A 544 -72.78 -16.38 6.48
CA GLU A 544 -71.65 -17.22 6.93
C GLU A 544 -70.32 -16.85 6.23
N LEU A 545 -70.33 -16.72 4.91
CA LEU A 545 -69.12 -16.37 4.14
C LEU A 545 -68.70 -14.91 4.34
N THR A 546 -69.65 -14.03 4.66
CA THR A 546 -69.37 -12.62 4.99
C THR A 546 -68.64 -12.51 6.32
N GLN A 547 -69.04 -13.30 7.31
CA GLN A 547 -68.31 -13.40 8.58
C GLN A 547 -66.87 -13.93 8.36
N VAL A 548 -66.71 -14.96 7.53
CA VAL A 548 -65.36 -15.45 7.15
C VAL A 548 -64.53 -14.36 6.46
N LEU A 549 -65.15 -13.53 5.62
CA LEU A 549 -64.47 -12.43 4.92
C LEU A 549 -64.00 -11.33 5.87
N THR A 550 -64.78 -10.99 6.90
CA THR A 550 -64.44 -9.96 7.90
C THR A 550 -63.43 -10.45 8.94
N GLU A 551 -63.37 -11.74 9.22
CA GLU A 551 -62.36 -12.36 10.10
C GLU A 551 -60.95 -12.43 9.47
N LEU A 552 -60.83 -12.27 8.15
CA LEU A 552 -59.54 -12.27 7.48
C LEU A 552 -58.67 -11.08 7.92
N PRO A 553 -57.34 -11.23 8.02
CA PRO A 553 -56.45 -10.17 8.45
C PRO A 553 -56.63 -8.86 7.66
N ASP A 554 -56.54 -7.74 8.37
CA ASP A 554 -56.66 -6.40 7.82
C ASP A 554 -55.30 -5.81 7.39
N MET A 555 -55.34 -4.69 6.68
CA MET A 555 -54.14 -3.95 6.26
C MET A 555 -53.25 -3.61 7.47
N LYS A 556 -53.83 -3.17 8.58
CA LYS A 556 -53.09 -2.77 9.80
C LYS A 556 -52.32 -3.94 10.41
N ALA A 557 -52.79 -5.18 10.29
CA ALA A 557 -52.04 -6.35 10.74
C ALA A 557 -50.73 -6.53 9.94
N PHE A 558 -50.79 -6.36 8.61
CA PHE A 558 -49.60 -6.44 7.74
C PHE A 558 -48.64 -5.27 7.98
N GLU A 559 -49.14 -4.05 8.12
CA GLU A 559 -48.31 -2.86 8.42
C GLU A 559 -47.58 -2.98 9.75
N ARG A 560 -48.25 -3.45 10.81
CA ARG A 560 -47.62 -3.71 12.12
C ARG A 560 -46.50 -4.74 12.01
N ARG A 561 -46.73 -5.83 11.27
CA ARG A 561 -45.72 -6.87 11.06
C ARG A 561 -44.53 -6.34 10.26
N LEU A 562 -44.78 -5.60 9.18
CA LEU A 562 -43.73 -4.95 8.38
C LEU A 562 -42.91 -3.95 9.20
N SER A 563 -43.57 -3.12 10.00
CA SER A 563 -42.93 -2.14 10.88
C SER A 563 -42.02 -2.81 11.90
N ARG A 564 -42.46 -3.93 12.49
CA ARG A 564 -41.64 -4.72 13.41
C ARG A 564 -40.37 -5.26 12.73
N ILE A 565 -40.50 -5.84 11.54
CA ILE A 565 -39.36 -6.34 10.74
C ILE A 565 -38.38 -5.19 10.46
N GLN A 566 -38.91 -4.04 10.05
CA GLN A 566 -38.11 -2.88 9.70
C GLN A 566 -37.35 -2.31 10.90
N VAL A 567 -38.01 -2.06 12.03
CA VAL A 567 -37.38 -1.45 13.22
C VAL A 567 -36.23 -2.30 13.73
N LEU A 568 -36.46 -3.60 13.94
CA LEU A 568 -35.44 -4.53 14.44
C LEU A 568 -34.21 -4.56 13.52
N ALA A 569 -34.43 -4.61 12.21
CA ALA A 569 -33.34 -4.67 11.25
C ALA A 569 -32.57 -3.34 11.12
N LEU A 570 -33.24 -2.19 11.23
CA LEU A 570 -32.58 -0.89 11.18
C LEU A 570 -31.73 -0.64 12.42
N GLU A 571 -32.19 -1.04 13.60
CA GLU A 571 -31.40 -0.96 14.83
C GLU A 571 -30.14 -1.83 14.76
N GLU A 572 -30.23 -3.04 14.22
CA GLU A 572 -29.08 -3.93 14.06
C GLU A 572 -28.07 -3.40 13.03
N ALA A 573 -28.56 -2.96 11.86
CA ALA A 573 -27.70 -2.34 10.84
C ALA A 573 -27.03 -1.04 11.34
N GLU A 574 -27.68 -0.31 12.25
CA GLU A 574 -27.13 0.89 12.88
C GLU A 574 -26.05 0.55 13.92
N LYS A 575 -26.24 -0.51 14.72
CA LYS A 575 -25.22 -1.06 15.61
C LYS A 575 -23.95 -1.48 14.84
N ASP A 576 -24.13 -2.08 13.65
CA ASP A 576 -23.01 -2.47 12.78
C ASP A 576 -22.39 -1.30 12.01
N GLY A 577 -23.06 -0.15 11.99
CA GLY A 577 -22.64 1.05 11.26
C GLY A 577 -22.68 0.89 9.73
N ASP A 578 -23.50 -0.03 9.21
CA ASP A 578 -23.67 -0.23 7.77
C ASP A 578 -24.81 0.62 7.20
N ARG A 579 -24.43 1.81 6.74
CA ARG A 579 -25.35 2.77 6.09
C ARG A 579 -25.97 2.22 4.81
N LEU A 580 -25.25 1.37 4.06
CA LEU A 580 -25.76 0.82 2.80
C LEU A 580 -26.80 -0.26 3.06
N ALA A 581 -26.56 -1.13 4.04
CA ALA A 581 -27.55 -2.10 4.49
C ALA A 581 -28.83 -1.40 4.97
N LYS A 582 -28.70 -0.34 5.80
CA LYS A 582 -29.83 0.47 6.28
C LYS A 582 -30.71 1.00 5.14
N SER A 583 -30.09 1.63 4.14
CA SER A 583 -30.80 2.17 2.97
C SER A 583 -31.50 1.07 2.14
N ARG A 584 -30.86 -0.08 1.96
CA ARG A 584 -31.43 -1.21 1.23
C ARG A 584 -32.60 -1.86 1.97
N ILE A 585 -32.49 -2.01 3.29
CA ILE A 585 -33.57 -2.53 4.15
C ILE A 585 -34.78 -1.61 4.08
N GLN A 586 -34.58 -0.30 4.21
CA GLN A 586 -35.66 0.69 4.06
C GLN A 586 -36.38 0.53 2.72
N LYS A 587 -35.61 0.46 1.62
CA LYS A 587 -36.19 0.28 0.27
C LYS A 587 -37.02 -1.00 0.16
N LEU A 588 -36.50 -2.14 0.66
CA LEU A 588 -37.22 -3.41 0.65
C LEU A 588 -38.56 -3.31 1.40
N CYS A 589 -38.56 -2.69 2.59
CA CYS A 589 -39.78 -2.53 3.36
C CYS A 589 -40.76 -1.56 2.69
N THR A 590 -40.29 -0.43 2.13
CA THR A 590 -41.12 0.52 1.38
C THR A 590 -41.78 -0.15 0.17
N ASP A 591 -41.03 -0.92 -0.61
CA ASP A 591 -41.57 -1.63 -1.78
C ASP A 591 -42.70 -2.61 -1.38
N VAL A 592 -42.65 -3.19 -0.18
CA VAL A 592 -43.70 -4.08 0.34
C VAL A 592 -44.86 -3.33 0.97
N GLY A 593 -44.59 -2.21 1.64
CA GLY A 593 -45.64 -1.31 2.12
C GLY A 593 -46.54 -0.83 0.98
N ASN A 594 -45.94 -0.48 -0.16
CA ASN A 594 -46.70 -0.12 -1.36
C ASN A 594 -47.58 -1.27 -1.85
N LEU A 595 -47.05 -2.50 -1.90
CA LEU A 595 -47.85 -3.68 -2.27
C LEU A 595 -49.00 -3.93 -1.30
N ILE A 596 -48.78 -3.77 0.01
CA ILE A 596 -49.84 -3.91 1.02
C ILE A 596 -50.96 -2.89 0.76
N ASN A 597 -50.60 -1.63 0.51
CA ASN A 597 -51.58 -0.57 0.22
C ASN A 597 -52.36 -0.84 -1.08
N ASP A 598 -51.68 -1.26 -2.14
CA ASP A 598 -52.30 -1.50 -3.45
C ASP A 598 -53.32 -2.66 -3.41
N PHE A 599 -53.02 -3.71 -2.65
CA PHE A 599 -53.79 -4.96 -2.64
C PHE A 599 -54.78 -5.11 -1.48
N LEU A 600 -54.57 -4.45 -0.33
CA LEU A 600 -55.43 -4.57 0.85
C LEU A 600 -56.28 -3.33 1.15
N ASP A 601 -56.47 -2.43 0.19
CA ASP A 601 -57.34 -1.26 0.33
C ASP A 601 -58.72 -1.65 0.89
N ASN A 602 -59.02 -1.19 2.11
CA ASN A 602 -60.21 -1.57 2.87
C ASN A 602 -61.50 -1.10 2.18
N ASN A 603 -61.45 0.00 1.42
CA ASN A 603 -62.60 0.54 0.71
C ASN A 603 -63.22 -0.50 -0.24
N LYS A 604 -62.39 -1.35 -0.85
CA LYS A 604 -62.87 -2.40 -1.78
C LYS A 604 -63.73 -3.46 -1.11
N ILE A 605 -63.53 -3.72 0.18
CA ILE A 605 -64.36 -4.67 0.94
C ILE A 605 -65.65 -3.99 1.34
N GLU A 606 -65.59 -2.77 1.86
CA GLU A 606 -66.77 -1.99 2.27
C GLU A 606 -67.71 -1.78 1.08
N GLU A 607 -67.20 -1.31 -0.07
CA GLU A 607 -67.96 -1.18 -1.31
C GLU A 607 -68.57 -2.51 -1.80
N PHE A 608 -67.89 -3.63 -1.55
CA PHE A 608 -68.40 -4.94 -1.91
C PHE A 608 -69.55 -5.38 -1.00
N LEU A 609 -69.44 -5.13 0.31
CA LEU A 609 -70.47 -5.46 1.28
C LEU A 609 -71.72 -4.60 1.09
N GLU A 610 -71.56 -3.29 0.84
CA GLU A 610 -72.67 -2.39 0.51
C GLU A 610 -73.46 -2.88 -0.72
N LYS A 611 -72.75 -3.30 -1.78
CA LYS A 611 -73.39 -3.90 -2.98
C LYS A 611 -74.18 -5.17 -2.66
N MET A 612 -73.72 -5.98 -1.71
CA MET A 612 -74.45 -7.19 -1.31
C MET A 612 -75.68 -6.87 -0.46
N GLU A 613 -75.64 -5.82 0.37
CA GLU A 613 -76.79 -5.34 1.14
C GLU A 613 -77.87 -4.73 0.23
N GLU A 614 -77.48 -3.95 -0.78
CA GLU A 614 -78.41 -3.44 -1.81
C GLU A 614 -79.10 -4.58 -2.56
N GLN A 615 -78.38 -5.66 -2.87
CA GLN A 615 -78.95 -6.85 -3.51
C GLN A 615 -79.87 -7.67 -2.61
N ARG A 616 -79.77 -7.51 -1.28
CA ARG A 616 -80.66 -8.19 -0.32
C ARG A 616 -81.98 -7.43 -0.12
N ASN A 617 -81.92 -6.10 -0.24
CA ASN A 617 -83.07 -5.21 -0.05
C ASN A 617 -83.94 -5.04 -1.32
N ASN A 618 -83.39 -5.36 -2.50
CA ASN A 618 -84.11 -5.50 -3.77
C ASN A 618 -84.57 -6.94 -3.98
#